data_AF-A0A820U512-F1
#
_entry.id   AF-A0A820U512-F1
#
_cell.length_a   1.000
_cell.length_b   1.000
_cell.length_c   1.000
_cell.angle_alpha   90.00
_cell.angle_beta   90.00
_cell.angle_gamma   90.00
#
_symmetry.space_group_name_H-M   'P 1'
#
loop_
_entity.id
_entity.type
_entity.pdbx_description
1 polymer ?
#
loop_
_entity_poly.entity_id
_entity_poly.type
_entity_poly.pdbx_seq_one_letter_code
_entity_poly.pdbx_strand_id
1 'polypeptide(L)'
;LRSAYYLTKAFKHLSSNKNTVAVVVTRVSSSEVNAQNPSVVVSVTNLLGQSVGEMTVTAESAKRKEDGVVVVSKQKLTPKSSDFTVYELAFFDKKIPRGFYTIHLILTPHTNGGFVGLTDNTIDVKVTSEAVLENAELNVADRDNAAQMKTFKLTYPTALSGNVEVDYHQKLTLKFQVKAKQTDEFLRVQQAFLRLTNKKSNKEVIYLAEAATGANAQYKVEVVW
;
A
#
# COMPACT_ATOMS: atom_id res chain seq x y z
N LEU A 1 26.97 28.90 -15.28
CA LEU A 1 28.09 28.45 -14.41
C LEU A 1 28.26 29.33 -13.17
N ARG A 2 28.36 30.67 -13.31
CA ARG A 2 28.53 31.60 -12.17
C ARG A 2 27.42 31.51 -11.10
N SER A 3 26.16 31.34 -11.50
CA SER A 3 25.03 31.20 -10.57
C SER A 3 25.07 29.90 -9.76
N ALA A 4 25.45 28.79 -10.39
CA ALA A 4 25.62 27.50 -9.70
C ALA A 4 26.74 27.57 -8.66
N TYR A 5 27.85 28.26 -8.97
CA TYR A 5 28.95 28.48 -8.02
C TYR A 5 28.49 29.24 -6.77
N TYR A 6 27.74 30.33 -6.92
CA TYR A 6 27.24 31.09 -5.76
C TYR A 6 26.22 30.30 -4.94
N LEU A 7 25.37 29.50 -5.60
CA LEU A 7 24.43 28.62 -4.92
C LEU A 7 25.14 27.56 -4.07
N THR A 8 26.13 26.86 -4.65
CA THR A 8 26.93 25.87 -3.91
C THR A 8 27.70 26.51 -2.77
N LYS A 9 28.22 27.74 -2.95
CA LYS A 9 28.89 28.49 -1.89
C LYS A 9 27.92 28.80 -0.74
N ALA A 10 26.69 29.22 -1.04
CA ALA A 10 25.66 29.46 -0.03
C ALA A 10 25.31 28.17 0.74
N PHE A 11 25.08 27.06 0.05
CA PHE A 11 24.81 25.77 0.70
C PHE A 11 25.96 25.28 1.56
N LYS A 12 27.21 25.48 1.13
CA LYS A 12 28.38 25.16 1.94
C LYS A 12 28.39 25.99 3.23
N HIS A 13 28.14 27.29 3.14
CA HIS A 13 28.06 28.14 4.32
C HIS A 13 26.95 27.72 5.29
N LEU A 14 25.77 27.34 4.79
CA LEU A 14 24.65 26.88 5.62
C LEU A 14 24.87 25.47 6.21
N SER A 15 25.66 24.63 5.55
CA SER A 15 25.92 23.24 5.97
C SER A 15 27.09 23.10 6.95
N SER A 16 28.01 24.06 6.96
CA SER A 16 29.22 24.04 7.79
C SER A 16 29.33 25.25 8.73
N ASN A 17 28.21 25.89 9.08
CA ASN A 17 28.22 27.02 10.01
C ASN A 17 28.42 26.50 11.44
N LYS A 18 29.27 27.17 12.21
CA LYS A 18 29.56 26.84 13.62
C LYS A 18 28.34 27.02 14.54
N ASN A 19 27.41 27.90 14.17
CA ASN A 19 26.30 28.29 15.03
C ASN A 19 24.96 27.64 14.64
N THR A 20 24.75 27.35 13.36
CA THR A 20 23.47 26.83 12.85
C THR A 20 23.68 25.84 11.69
N VAL A 21 23.47 24.55 11.90
CA VAL A 21 23.51 23.53 10.84
C VAL A 21 22.07 23.12 10.51
N ALA A 22 21.67 23.32 9.25
CA ALA A 22 20.37 22.88 8.77
C ALA A 22 20.36 21.36 8.55
N VAL A 23 19.45 20.67 9.23
CA VAL A 23 19.23 19.24 9.09
C VAL A 23 18.11 19.00 8.10
N VAL A 24 18.33 18.09 7.17
CA VAL A 24 17.41 17.71 6.11
C VAL A 24 17.05 16.25 6.30
N VAL A 25 15.75 15.98 6.29
CA VAL A 25 15.20 14.63 6.26
C VAL A 25 14.68 14.33 4.87
N THR A 26 15.15 13.25 4.27
CA THR A 26 14.66 12.77 2.98
C THR A 26 14.30 11.30 3.07
N ARG A 27 13.27 10.85 2.36
CA ARG A 27 12.99 9.42 2.26
C ARG A 27 13.90 8.80 1.20
N VAL A 28 14.59 7.73 1.57
CA VAL A 28 15.44 6.92 0.68
C VAL A 28 14.69 5.70 0.14
N SER A 29 13.81 5.12 0.95
CA SER A 29 12.98 3.99 0.52
C SER A 29 11.91 4.37 -0.50
N SER A 30 11.28 3.36 -1.09
CA SER A 30 10.04 3.53 -1.84
C SER A 30 8.97 4.24 -1.00
N SER A 31 8.10 4.99 -1.67
CA SER A 31 6.88 5.53 -1.08
C SER A 31 5.87 4.45 -0.71
N GLU A 32 6.02 3.26 -1.28
CA GLU A 32 5.09 2.15 -1.12
C GLU A 32 5.62 1.18 -0.06
N VAL A 33 4.75 0.86 0.91
CA VAL A 33 5.04 -0.05 2.01
C VAL A 33 4.11 -1.25 1.90
N ASN A 34 4.67 -2.45 1.93
CA ASN A 34 3.94 -3.70 1.83
C ASN A 34 4.71 -4.86 2.49
N ALA A 35 4.20 -6.08 2.36
CA ALA A 35 4.83 -7.26 2.96
C ALA A 35 6.25 -7.54 2.42
N GLN A 36 6.53 -7.16 1.16
CA GLN A 36 7.86 -7.33 0.54
C GLN A 36 8.82 -6.21 0.96
N ASN A 37 8.31 -4.99 1.15
CA ASN A 37 9.06 -3.81 1.57
C ASN A 37 8.41 -3.22 2.83
N PRO A 38 8.67 -3.80 4.02
CA PRO A 38 7.93 -3.46 5.24
C PRO A 38 8.41 -2.18 5.92
N SER A 39 9.54 -1.64 5.48
CA SER A 39 10.23 -0.56 6.17
C SER A 39 10.23 0.75 5.39
N VAL A 40 10.16 1.86 6.12
CA VAL A 40 10.39 3.21 5.61
C VAL A 40 11.80 3.62 6.01
N VAL A 41 12.63 3.96 5.03
CA VAL A 41 14.04 4.35 5.26
C VAL A 41 14.18 5.84 4.95
N VAL A 42 14.79 6.56 5.89
CA VAL A 42 14.99 8.00 5.81
C VAL A 42 16.47 8.33 5.96
N SER A 43 16.92 9.36 5.26
CA SER A 43 18.25 9.94 5.42
C SER A 43 18.16 11.25 6.17
N VAL A 44 19.03 11.40 7.18
CA VAL A 44 19.19 12.59 8.00
C VAL A 44 20.59 13.13 7.76
N THR A 45 20.66 14.27 7.06
CA THR A 45 21.93 14.86 6.62
C THR A 45 21.88 16.38 6.69
N ASN A 46 23.01 17.04 6.44
CA ASN A 46 23.00 18.48 6.14
C ASN A 46 22.57 18.75 4.69
N LEU A 47 22.49 20.02 4.27
CA LEU A 47 22.09 20.38 2.89
C LEU A 47 23.05 19.84 1.80
N LEU A 48 24.26 19.39 2.17
CA LEU A 48 25.23 18.78 1.27
C LEU A 48 25.21 17.24 1.33
N GLY A 49 24.28 16.62 2.07
CA GLY A 49 24.17 15.17 2.20
C GLY A 49 25.22 14.55 3.14
N GLN A 50 25.89 15.35 3.97
CA GLN A 50 26.90 14.87 4.91
C GLN A 50 26.27 14.52 6.25
N SER A 51 26.92 13.62 6.99
CA SER A 51 26.52 13.27 8.36
C SER A 51 26.52 14.49 9.28
N VAL A 52 25.48 14.57 10.10
CA VAL A 52 25.28 15.57 11.17
C VAL A 52 25.59 14.99 12.55
N GLY A 53 26.15 13.78 12.61
CA GLY A 53 26.42 13.03 13.83
C GLY A 53 25.24 12.17 14.27
N GLU A 54 25.41 11.51 15.42
CA GLU A 54 24.39 10.63 15.99
C GLU A 54 23.16 11.43 16.43
N MET A 55 21.98 11.01 15.95
CA MET A 55 20.69 11.58 16.30
C MET A 55 19.70 10.48 16.64
N THR A 56 18.83 10.74 17.63
CA THR A 56 17.64 9.92 17.83
C THR A 56 16.53 10.43 16.93
N VAL A 57 16.15 9.63 15.94
CA VAL A 57 15.02 9.91 15.06
C VAL A 57 13.80 9.17 15.57
N THR A 58 12.72 9.90 15.84
CA THR A 58 11.47 9.35 16.37
C THR A 58 10.32 9.68 15.43
N ALA A 59 9.56 8.66 15.02
CA ALA A 59 8.24 8.83 14.44
C ALA A 59 7.26 9.18 15.56
N GLU A 60 7.04 10.48 15.75
CA GLU A 60 6.14 11.00 16.79
C GLU A 60 4.71 10.53 16.54
N SER A 61 4.25 10.64 15.29
CA SER A 61 2.97 10.07 14.88
C SER A 61 2.99 9.65 13.41
N ALA A 62 2.27 8.60 13.08
CA ALA A 62 1.87 8.31 11.71
C ALA A 62 0.35 8.34 11.61
N LYS A 63 -0.19 9.23 10.79
CA LYS A 63 -1.63 9.46 10.65
C LYS A 63 -2.11 9.02 9.29
N ARG A 64 -3.23 8.30 9.24
CA ARG A 64 -3.93 8.00 7.99
C ARG A 64 -4.52 9.29 7.42
N LYS A 65 -4.28 9.57 6.14
CA LYS A 65 -4.70 10.83 5.50
C LYS A 65 -6.22 10.97 5.36
N GLU A 66 -6.94 9.85 5.34
CA GLU A 66 -8.39 9.84 5.12
C GLU A 66 -9.17 10.33 6.35
N ASP A 67 -8.81 9.87 7.55
CA ASP A 67 -9.56 10.10 8.79
C ASP A 67 -8.69 10.60 9.96
N GLY A 68 -7.39 10.78 9.75
CA GLY A 68 -6.46 11.27 10.77
C GLY A 68 -6.09 10.25 11.85
N VAL A 69 -6.51 8.99 11.71
CA VAL A 69 -6.25 7.94 12.71
C VAL A 69 -4.75 7.71 12.86
N VAL A 70 -4.26 7.74 14.10
CA VAL A 70 -2.85 7.50 14.43
C VAL A 70 -2.61 5.99 14.49
N VAL A 71 -1.72 5.49 13.63
CA VAL A 71 -1.35 4.06 13.56
C VAL A 71 0.00 3.74 14.21
N VAL A 72 0.87 4.75 14.33
CA VAL A 72 2.16 4.67 15.03
C VAL A 72 2.29 5.90 15.91
N SER A 73 2.79 5.72 17.14
CA SER A 73 3.03 6.81 18.09
C SER A 73 4.36 6.59 18.80
N LYS A 74 5.21 7.62 18.81
CA LYS A 74 6.51 7.67 19.52
C LYS A 74 7.43 6.47 19.26
N GLN A 75 7.50 6.02 18.01
CA GLN A 75 8.36 4.90 17.64
C GLN A 75 9.74 5.41 17.21
N LYS A 76 10.80 4.92 17.87
CA LYS A 76 12.18 5.25 17.49
C LYS A 76 12.58 4.49 16.23
N LEU A 77 13.32 5.17 15.35
CA LEU A 77 13.91 4.55 14.17
C LEU A 77 15.28 3.95 14.51
N THR A 78 15.64 2.89 13.81
CA THR A 78 16.91 2.18 14.00
C THR A 78 17.95 2.70 13.00
N PRO A 79 19.14 3.15 13.43
CA PRO A 79 20.20 3.53 12.51
C PRO A 79 20.68 2.32 11.69
N LYS A 80 20.85 2.51 10.38
CA LYS A 80 21.31 1.48 9.44
C LYS A 80 22.75 1.68 8.97
N SER A 81 23.24 2.91 9.03
CA SER A 81 24.59 3.24 8.61
C SER A 81 25.45 3.59 9.81
N SER A 82 26.74 3.25 9.75
CA SER A 82 27.73 3.55 10.79
C SER A 82 28.02 5.06 10.92
N ASP A 83 27.70 5.84 9.89
CA ASP A 83 27.82 7.30 9.87
C ASP A 83 26.55 8.02 10.32
N PHE A 84 25.53 7.29 10.79
CA PHE A 84 24.26 7.82 11.30
C PHE A 84 23.49 8.71 10.31
N THR A 85 23.70 8.52 9.01
CA THR A 85 22.97 9.23 7.95
C THR A 85 21.67 8.54 7.56
N VAL A 86 21.49 7.25 7.85
CA VAL A 86 20.33 6.45 7.41
C VAL A 86 19.65 5.79 8.60
N TYR A 87 18.33 5.94 8.68
CA TYR A 87 17.47 5.40 9.72
C TYR A 87 16.30 4.62 9.12
N GLU A 88 15.93 3.52 9.76
CA GLU A 88 14.84 2.65 9.34
C GLU A 88 13.70 2.68 10.36
N LEU A 89 12.47 2.85 9.86
CA LEU A 89 11.23 2.61 10.56
C LEU A 89 10.61 1.31 10.03
N ALA A 90 10.51 0.26 10.85
CA ALA A 90 9.63 -0.86 10.55
C ALA A 90 8.17 -0.37 10.66
N PHE A 91 7.53 -0.14 9.52
CA PHE A 91 6.22 0.53 9.45
C PHE A 91 5.09 -0.44 9.10
N PHE A 92 5.36 -1.49 8.35
CA PHE A 92 4.32 -2.44 7.95
C PHE A 92 3.99 -3.42 9.09
N ASP A 93 2.72 -3.42 9.49
CA ASP A 93 2.13 -4.36 10.45
C ASP A 93 0.77 -4.82 9.91
N LYS A 94 0.34 -6.04 10.22
CA LYS A 94 -1.00 -6.57 9.94
C LYS A 94 -2.11 -5.69 10.53
N LYS A 95 -1.82 -4.90 11.56
CA LYS A 95 -2.78 -3.96 12.17
C LYS A 95 -2.99 -2.69 11.37
N ILE A 96 -2.11 -2.37 10.42
CA ILE A 96 -2.14 -1.10 9.69
C ILE A 96 -2.90 -1.31 8.37
N PRO A 97 -4.09 -0.70 8.21
CA PRO A 97 -4.86 -0.85 6.98
C PRO A 97 -4.13 -0.26 5.77
N ARG A 98 -4.53 -0.70 4.57
CA ARG A 98 -4.10 -0.04 3.33
C ARG A 98 -4.53 1.43 3.35
N GLY A 99 -3.75 2.28 2.69
CA GLY A 99 -4.09 3.70 2.59
C GLY A 99 -2.88 4.59 2.50
N PHE A 100 -3.12 5.89 2.53
CA PHE A 100 -2.07 6.90 2.55
C PHE A 100 -1.86 7.40 3.97
N TYR A 101 -0.60 7.56 4.36
CA TYR A 101 -0.20 7.95 5.70
C TYR A 101 0.82 9.08 5.64
N THR A 102 0.76 9.98 6.61
CA THR A 102 1.79 11.00 6.85
C THR A 102 2.47 10.69 8.18
N ILE A 103 3.79 10.53 8.13
CA ILE A 103 4.65 10.26 9.29
C ILE A 103 5.32 11.56 9.70
N HIS A 104 5.12 11.98 10.93
CA HIS A 104 5.79 13.12 11.56
C HIS A 104 7.02 12.63 12.32
N LEU A 105 8.18 13.20 11.97
CA LEU A 105 9.48 12.84 12.51
C LEU A 105 10.04 13.97 13.38
N ILE A 106 10.54 13.59 14.55
CA ILE A 106 11.28 14.46 15.47
C ILE A 106 12.70 13.92 15.60
N LEU A 107 13.67 14.82 15.46
CA LEU A 107 15.09 14.53 15.55
C LEU A 107 15.63 15.12 16.85
N THR A 108 16.29 14.31 17.66
CA THR A 108 16.95 14.75 18.88
C THR A 108 18.45 14.50 18.77
N PRO A 109 19.28 15.54 18.66
CA PRO A 109 20.72 15.39 18.59
C PRO A 109 21.28 14.91 19.93
N HIS A 110 22.30 14.06 19.90
CA HIS A 110 23.01 13.62 21.11
C HIS A 110 24.06 14.63 21.58
N THR A 111 24.54 15.47 20.67
CA THR A 111 25.51 16.52 20.96
C THR A 111 24.83 17.89 20.97
N ASN A 112 25.32 18.78 21.83
CA ASN A 112 24.87 20.16 21.88
C ASN A 112 25.45 20.91 20.67
N GLY A 113 24.68 20.96 19.59
CA GLY A 113 24.95 21.77 18.40
C GLY A 113 23.74 22.65 18.08
N GLY A 114 23.98 23.82 17.47
CA GLY A 114 22.89 24.64 16.96
C GLY A 114 22.30 24.02 15.70
N PHE A 115 21.43 23.03 15.85
CA PHE A 115 20.75 22.39 14.72
C PHE A 115 19.40 23.07 14.47
N VAL A 116 19.01 23.22 13.21
CA VAL A 116 17.70 23.72 12.80
C VAL A 116 16.99 22.71 11.90
N GLY A 117 15.65 22.67 11.96
CA GLY A 117 14.85 21.72 11.18
C GLY A 117 14.63 20.37 11.87
N LEU A 118 14.59 20.33 13.20
CA LEU A 118 14.52 19.08 13.96
C LEU A 118 13.11 18.51 14.16
N THR A 119 12.07 19.35 14.21
CA THR A 119 10.76 18.95 14.78
C THR A 119 9.60 18.85 13.80
N ASP A 120 9.69 19.47 12.62
CA ASP A 120 8.57 19.54 11.66
C ASP A 120 8.90 18.82 10.34
N ASN A 121 9.33 17.57 10.46
CA ASN A 121 9.67 16.75 9.31
C ASN A 121 8.53 15.79 9.01
N THR A 122 8.01 15.80 7.79
CA THR A 122 6.90 14.92 7.38
C THR A 122 7.26 14.07 6.18
N ILE A 123 6.82 12.80 6.18
CA ILE A 123 7.00 11.87 5.06
C ILE A 123 5.69 11.17 4.75
N ASP A 124 5.32 11.17 3.48
CA ASP A 124 4.07 10.56 3.00
C ASP A 124 4.29 9.17 2.42
N VAL A 125 3.68 8.13 3.00
CA VAL A 125 3.80 6.75 2.52
C VAL A 125 2.44 6.17 2.14
N LYS A 126 2.46 5.19 1.23
CA LYS A 126 1.29 4.45 0.77
C LYS A 126 1.43 2.99 1.19
N VAL A 127 0.56 2.54 2.09
CA VAL A 127 0.47 1.14 2.47
C VAL A 127 -0.39 0.42 1.44
N THR A 128 0.20 -0.57 0.77
CA THR A 128 -0.52 -1.43 -0.19
C THR A 128 -0.74 -2.83 0.39
N SER A 129 -1.80 -3.46 -0.07
CA SER A 129 -2.26 -4.77 0.38
C SER A 129 -2.51 -5.67 -0.83
N GLU A 130 -2.27 -6.96 -0.65
CA GLU A 130 -2.55 -7.97 -1.66
C GLU A 130 -4.04 -8.32 -1.60
N ALA A 131 -4.70 -8.32 -2.76
CA ALA A 131 -6.10 -8.68 -2.88
C ALA A 131 -6.24 -10.21 -2.96
N VAL A 132 -7.16 -10.76 -2.16
CA VAL A 132 -7.47 -12.20 -2.13
C VAL A 132 -8.95 -12.38 -2.43
N LEU A 133 -9.26 -13.41 -3.22
CA LEU A 133 -10.63 -13.81 -3.49
C LEU A 133 -11.17 -14.63 -2.32
N GLU A 134 -12.38 -14.29 -1.87
CA GLU A 134 -13.11 -15.03 -0.84
C GLU A 134 -14.52 -15.36 -1.33
N ASN A 135 -15.08 -16.46 -0.85
CA ASN A 135 -16.46 -16.88 -1.15
C ASN A 135 -16.75 -16.88 -2.66
N ALA A 136 -15.76 -17.29 -3.46
CA ALA A 136 -15.88 -17.36 -4.91
C ALA A 136 -16.63 -18.65 -5.28
N GLU A 137 -17.79 -18.49 -5.92
CA GLU A 137 -18.71 -19.58 -6.24
C GLU A 137 -19.28 -19.40 -7.64
N LEU A 138 -19.21 -20.47 -8.42
CA LEU A 138 -19.87 -20.57 -9.72
C LEU A 138 -21.14 -21.41 -9.54
N ASN A 139 -22.29 -20.83 -9.87
CA ASN A 139 -23.58 -21.48 -9.74
C ASN A 139 -24.17 -21.72 -11.12
N VAL A 140 -24.68 -22.93 -11.36
CA VAL A 140 -25.47 -23.29 -12.53
C VAL A 140 -26.86 -23.64 -12.03
N ALA A 141 -27.88 -22.95 -12.52
CA ALA A 141 -29.26 -23.21 -12.15
C ALA A 141 -30.14 -23.17 -13.39
N ASP A 142 -31.26 -23.89 -13.35
CA ASP A 142 -32.30 -23.74 -14.36
C ASP A 142 -32.88 -22.31 -14.32
N ARG A 143 -33.22 -21.75 -15.49
CA ARG A 143 -33.87 -20.44 -15.62
C ARG A 143 -35.19 -20.40 -14.86
N ASP A 144 -35.97 -21.47 -14.95
CA ASP A 144 -37.35 -21.54 -14.45
C ASP A 144 -37.45 -22.21 -13.07
N ASN A 145 -36.41 -22.94 -12.66
CA ASN A 145 -36.40 -23.63 -11.37
C ASN A 145 -35.08 -23.46 -10.59
N ALA A 146 -35.09 -22.57 -9.59
CA ALA A 146 -33.93 -22.34 -8.73
C ALA A 146 -33.60 -23.50 -7.78
N ALA A 147 -34.47 -24.52 -7.65
CA ALA A 147 -34.29 -25.61 -6.69
C ALA A 147 -33.17 -26.60 -7.07
N GLN A 148 -32.79 -26.70 -8.35
CA GLN A 148 -31.72 -27.59 -8.82
C GLN A 148 -30.43 -26.81 -9.15
N MET A 149 -29.95 -26.02 -8.19
CA MET A 149 -28.71 -25.28 -8.34
C MET A 149 -27.48 -26.16 -8.05
N LYS A 150 -26.54 -26.23 -8.99
CA LYS A 150 -25.21 -26.81 -8.81
C LYS A 150 -24.22 -25.69 -8.46
N THR A 151 -23.60 -25.78 -7.29
CA THR A 151 -22.61 -24.81 -6.81
C THR A 151 -21.20 -25.40 -6.86
N PHE A 152 -20.29 -24.69 -7.51
CA PHE A 152 -18.87 -25.02 -7.60
C PHE A 152 -18.05 -23.96 -6.86
N LYS A 153 -17.35 -24.36 -5.80
CA LYS A 153 -16.45 -23.46 -5.07
C LYS A 153 -15.17 -23.23 -5.86
N LEU A 154 -14.77 -21.97 -5.99
CA LEU A 154 -13.56 -21.55 -6.68
C LEU A 154 -12.53 -21.12 -5.65
N THR A 155 -11.31 -21.63 -5.76
CA THR A 155 -10.20 -21.28 -4.85
C THR A 155 -9.03 -20.78 -5.68
N TYR A 156 -8.70 -19.50 -5.59
CA TYR A 156 -7.50 -18.98 -6.25
C TYR A 156 -6.24 -19.47 -5.51
N PRO A 157 -5.17 -19.89 -6.21
CA PRO A 157 -4.93 -19.84 -7.67
C PRO A 157 -5.31 -21.11 -8.45
N THR A 158 -6.05 -22.04 -7.84
CA THR A 158 -6.38 -23.33 -8.45
C THR A 158 -7.54 -23.25 -9.43
N ALA A 159 -7.45 -24.02 -10.53
CA ALA A 159 -8.55 -24.20 -11.45
C ALA A 159 -9.55 -25.24 -10.92
N LEU A 160 -10.83 -25.08 -11.27
CA LEU A 160 -11.86 -26.07 -10.95
C LEU A 160 -11.52 -27.42 -11.60
N SER A 161 -11.68 -28.51 -10.85
CA SER A 161 -11.50 -29.86 -11.37
C SER A 161 -12.71 -30.28 -12.21
N GLY A 162 -12.49 -30.54 -13.50
CA GLY A 162 -13.52 -30.97 -14.44
C GLY A 162 -14.15 -29.84 -15.25
N ASN A 163 -15.05 -30.22 -16.17
CA ASN A 163 -15.79 -29.28 -17.00
C ASN A 163 -17.16 -28.99 -16.36
N VAL A 164 -17.60 -27.74 -16.47
CA VAL A 164 -18.95 -27.33 -16.12
C VAL A 164 -19.77 -27.30 -17.40
N GLU A 165 -20.77 -28.18 -17.48
CA GLU A 165 -21.72 -28.21 -18.58
C GLU A 165 -22.87 -27.25 -18.29
N VAL A 166 -23.18 -26.40 -19.26
CA VAL A 166 -24.25 -25.40 -19.20
C VAL A 166 -25.01 -25.45 -20.52
N ASP A 167 -26.33 -25.56 -20.44
CA ASP A 167 -27.23 -25.55 -21.60
C ASP A 167 -28.02 -24.21 -21.71
N TYR A 168 -28.92 -24.14 -22.69
CA TYR A 168 -29.73 -22.94 -22.97
C TYR A 168 -30.89 -22.73 -21.99
N HIS A 169 -31.31 -23.76 -21.25
CA HIS A 169 -32.30 -23.65 -20.18
C HIS A 169 -31.64 -23.26 -18.85
N GLN A 170 -30.31 -23.28 -18.76
CA GLN A 170 -29.57 -22.94 -17.57
C GLN A 170 -29.00 -21.52 -17.62
N LYS A 171 -28.87 -20.91 -16.43
CA LYS A 171 -28.14 -19.67 -16.19
C LYS A 171 -26.88 -19.94 -15.39
N LEU A 172 -25.83 -19.19 -15.71
CA LEU A 172 -24.56 -19.23 -14.99
C LEU A 172 -24.44 -17.98 -14.11
N THR A 173 -24.17 -18.15 -12.83
CA THR A 173 -23.99 -17.05 -11.89
C THR A 173 -22.66 -17.19 -11.17
N LEU A 174 -21.74 -16.25 -11.39
CA LEU A 174 -20.50 -16.15 -10.62
C LEU A 174 -20.70 -15.15 -9.48
N LYS A 175 -20.36 -15.57 -8.26
CA LYS A 175 -20.31 -14.70 -7.08
C LYS A 175 -18.92 -14.74 -6.48
N PHE A 176 -18.41 -13.61 -6.00
CA PHE A 176 -17.16 -13.57 -5.24
C PHE A 176 -17.08 -12.31 -4.39
N GLN A 177 -16.20 -12.33 -3.40
CA GLN A 177 -15.80 -11.17 -2.61
C GLN A 177 -14.29 -11.00 -2.72
N VAL A 178 -13.81 -9.79 -2.47
CA VAL A 178 -12.39 -9.48 -2.48
C VAL A 178 -12.02 -8.96 -1.09
N LYS A 179 -10.92 -9.44 -0.52
CA LYS A 179 -10.38 -9.01 0.78
C LYS A 179 -8.92 -8.59 0.70
N ALA A 180 -8.53 -7.72 1.60
CA ALA A 180 -7.13 -7.42 1.89
C ALA A 180 -6.52 -8.59 2.67
N LYS A 181 -5.47 -9.22 2.14
CA LYS A 181 -4.76 -10.32 2.81
C LYS A 181 -4.22 -9.95 4.21
N GLN A 182 -3.94 -8.67 4.42
CA GLN A 182 -3.27 -8.15 5.61
C GLN A 182 -4.24 -7.96 6.78
N THR A 183 -5.41 -7.39 6.52
CA THR A 183 -6.38 -6.97 7.54
C THR A 183 -7.69 -7.76 7.52
N ASP A 184 -7.87 -8.65 6.53
CA ASP A 184 -9.13 -9.34 6.22
C ASP A 184 -10.32 -8.41 5.93
N GLU A 185 -10.03 -7.13 5.69
CA GLU A 185 -11.02 -6.12 5.34
C GLU A 185 -11.50 -6.32 3.90
N PHE A 186 -12.81 -6.21 3.67
CA PHE A 186 -13.38 -6.29 2.33
C PHE A 186 -12.95 -5.12 1.45
N LEU A 187 -12.60 -5.45 0.20
CA LEU A 187 -12.13 -4.52 -0.81
C LEU A 187 -13.23 -4.24 -1.83
N ARG A 188 -13.50 -2.95 -2.03
CA ARG A 188 -14.19 -2.50 -3.23
C ARG A 188 -13.16 -2.24 -4.32
N VAL A 189 -13.16 -3.06 -5.37
CA VAL A 189 -12.37 -2.81 -6.57
C VAL A 189 -13.10 -1.81 -7.45
N GLN A 190 -12.35 -1.07 -8.26
CA GLN A 190 -12.93 -0.09 -9.18
C GLN A 190 -13.79 -0.79 -10.24
N GLN A 191 -13.28 -1.90 -10.79
CA GLN A 191 -13.96 -2.70 -11.80
C GLN A 191 -13.54 -4.17 -11.66
N ALA A 192 -14.46 -5.09 -11.95
CA ALA A 192 -14.18 -6.51 -12.07
C ALA A 192 -14.94 -7.08 -13.28
N PHE A 193 -14.33 -8.04 -13.96
CA PHE A 193 -14.85 -8.58 -15.20
C PHE A 193 -14.77 -10.11 -15.21
N LEU A 194 -15.77 -10.75 -15.79
CA LEU A 194 -15.73 -12.16 -16.18
C LEU A 194 -15.43 -12.26 -17.67
N ARG A 195 -14.30 -12.87 -18.02
CA ARG A 195 -13.94 -13.17 -19.40
C ARG A 195 -14.23 -14.63 -19.72
N LEU A 196 -15.06 -14.86 -20.72
CA LEU A 196 -15.28 -16.17 -21.32
C LEU A 196 -14.54 -16.22 -22.66
N THR A 197 -13.62 -17.16 -22.82
CA THR A 197 -12.83 -17.32 -24.05
C THR A 197 -13.12 -18.67 -24.69
N ASN A 198 -13.53 -18.65 -25.96
CA ASN A 198 -13.74 -19.86 -26.74
C ASN A 198 -12.38 -20.41 -27.21
N LYS A 199 -11.99 -21.58 -26.69
CA LYS A 199 -10.68 -22.19 -27.00
C LYS A 199 -10.45 -22.52 -28.49
N LYS A 200 -11.51 -22.73 -29.28
CA LYS A 200 -11.39 -23.11 -30.70
C LYS A 200 -11.26 -21.90 -31.62
N SER A 201 -12.09 -20.88 -31.41
CA SER A 201 -12.15 -19.68 -32.25
C SER A 201 -11.34 -18.49 -31.71
N ASN A 202 -10.84 -18.61 -30.48
CA ASN A 202 -10.16 -17.55 -29.72
C ASN A 202 -10.98 -16.25 -29.56
N LYS A 203 -12.31 -16.33 -29.76
CA LYS A 203 -13.22 -15.22 -29.49
C LYS A 203 -13.47 -15.11 -27.99
N GLU A 204 -13.57 -13.88 -27.50
CA GLU A 204 -13.84 -13.59 -26.10
C GLU A 204 -15.12 -12.76 -25.93
N VAL A 205 -15.79 -12.98 -24.81
CA VAL A 205 -16.89 -12.16 -24.33
C VAL A 205 -16.58 -11.74 -22.90
N ILE A 206 -16.78 -10.47 -22.59
CA ILE A 206 -16.47 -9.88 -21.29
C ILE A 206 -17.76 -9.37 -20.67
N TYR A 207 -18.04 -9.83 -19.45
CA TYR A 207 -19.16 -9.37 -18.63
C TYR A 207 -18.63 -8.54 -17.47
N LEU A 208 -19.31 -7.44 -17.17
CA LEU A 208 -19.01 -6.62 -16.00
C LEU A 208 -19.60 -7.29 -14.75
N ALA A 209 -18.82 -7.37 -13.67
CA ALA A 209 -19.30 -7.84 -12.37
C ALA A 209 -19.93 -6.70 -11.58
N GLU A 210 -21.20 -6.86 -11.23
CA GLU A 210 -21.95 -5.90 -10.44
C GLU A 210 -21.64 -6.08 -8.96
N ALA A 211 -21.23 -4.99 -8.31
CA ALA A 211 -20.93 -4.99 -6.88
C ALA A 211 -22.18 -4.61 -6.10
N ALA A 212 -22.57 -5.46 -5.14
CA ALA A 212 -23.60 -5.11 -4.16
C ALA A 212 -23.26 -3.81 -3.41
N THR A 213 -24.29 -3.12 -2.94
CA THR A 213 -24.15 -1.90 -2.15
C THR A 213 -23.66 -2.24 -0.75
N GLY A 214 -22.66 -1.52 -0.24
CA GLY A 214 -22.11 -1.71 1.10
C GLY A 214 -20.61 -2.03 1.14
N ALA A 215 -20.06 -2.09 2.35
CA ALA A 215 -18.63 -2.31 2.60
C ALA A 215 -18.17 -3.74 2.25
N ASN A 216 -19.03 -4.74 2.43
CA ASN A 216 -18.76 -6.15 2.13
C ASN A 216 -19.32 -6.53 0.76
N ALA A 217 -19.01 -5.71 -0.25
CA ALA A 217 -19.61 -5.84 -1.58
C ALA A 217 -19.32 -7.21 -2.19
N GLN A 218 -20.37 -8.03 -2.31
CA GLN A 218 -20.33 -9.24 -3.13
C GLN A 218 -20.47 -8.83 -4.60
N TYR A 219 -19.55 -9.31 -5.42
CA TYR A 219 -19.62 -9.16 -6.86
C TYR A 219 -20.44 -10.31 -7.43
N LYS A 220 -21.30 -9.98 -8.39
CA LYS A 220 -22.15 -10.93 -9.08
C LYS A 220 -22.07 -10.70 -10.59
N VAL A 221 -21.93 -11.78 -11.34
CA VAL A 221 -22.10 -11.80 -12.80
C VAL A 221 -23.13 -12.85 -13.13
N GLU A 222 -24.13 -12.50 -13.92
CA GLU A 222 -25.08 -13.46 -14.48
C GLU A 222 -24.89 -13.53 -15.99
N VAL A 223 -24.64 -14.74 -16.48
CA VAL A 223 -24.53 -15.03 -17.90
C VAL A 223 -25.72 -15.89 -18.29
N VAL A 224 -26.41 -15.42 -19.31
CA VAL A 224 -27.63 -16.04 -19.82
C VAL A 224 -27.49 -16.12 -21.34
N TRP A 225 -27.75 -17.29 -21.91
CA TRP A 225 -27.63 -17.58 -23.33
C TRP A 225 -28.97 -17.46 -24.07
#